data_AF-A0AA39LZI9-F1
#
_entry.id   AF-A0AA39LZI9-F1
#
_cell.length_a   1.000
_cell.length_b   1.000
_cell.length_c   1.000
_cell.angle_alpha   90.00
_cell.angle_beta   90.00
_cell.angle_gamma   90.00
#
_symmetry.space_group_name_H-M   'P 1'
#
loop_
_entity.id
_entity.type
_entity.pdbx_description
1 polymer ?
#
loop_
_entity_poly.entity_id
_entity_poly.type
_entity_poly.pdbx_seq_one_letter_code
_entity_poly.pdbx_strand_id
1 'polypeptide(L)'
;MGTVLVSFLVSANVERDKMGQEFSLTSVSLDNERFEEFRSSLSQKQRKLLKACFGVPPPRPRPGPCSPSSQPNAATSESRKRTIEDPASDASVPAKRVFKDRNEPAPVQSTVIRDDEAGNKAHNGYVEHLKSKLMTARHDRNYVTQRRQRGFAEARDSVNKEVKSPNGYSIITCLFCDGNHFTNSCYVYESYDQRRKRCSELGLCPNCAFREHEGTSCRLSHECRTCRKSGHASSMCRWYLDIDDEIRNLEEELERAIQR
;
A
#
# COMPACT_ATOMS: atom_id res chain seq x y z
N MET A 1 3.50 -35.53 17.91
CA MET A 1 2.55 -35.12 18.96
C MET A 1 2.38 -33.61 18.84
N GLY A 2 1.27 -33.13 18.30
CA GLY A 2 1.04 -31.72 18.03
C GLY A 2 0.15 -31.10 19.09
N THR A 3 0.67 -30.10 19.81
CA THR A 3 -0.07 -29.29 20.78
C THR A 3 -0.96 -28.31 20.02
N VAL A 4 -2.27 -28.38 20.23
CA VAL A 4 -3.24 -27.42 19.66
C VAL A 4 -3.52 -26.35 20.72
N LEU A 5 -3.01 -25.13 20.51
CA LEU A 5 -3.33 -23.98 21.36
C LEU A 5 -4.73 -23.47 21.05
N VAL A 6 -5.70 -23.75 21.92
CA VAL A 6 -7.05 -23.21 21.84
C VAL A 6 -7.22 -22.15 22.93
N SER A 7 -7.18 -20.87 22.54
CA SER A 7 -7.47 -19.76 23.45
C SER A 7 -8.98 -19.59 23.59
N PHE A 8 -9.50 -19.74 24.80
CA PHE A 8 -10.91 -19.48 25.12
C PHE A 8 -11.09 -18.10 25.76
N LEU A 9 -11.99 -17.29 25.22
CA LEU A 9 -12.57 -16.14 25.92
C LEU A 9 -13.84 -16.61 26.61
N VAL A 10 -13.79 -16.74 27.94
CA VAL A 10 -14.98 -16.96 28.78
C VAL A 10 -15.62 -15.59 29.02
N SER A 11 -16.73 -15.31 28.34
CA SER A 11 -17.58 -14.17 28.70
C SER A 11 -18.46 -14.56 29.89
N ALA A 12 -18.06 -14.15 31.09
CA ALA A 12 -18.95 -14.15 32.25
C ALA A 12 -19.75 -12.84 32.27
N ASN A 13 -21.08 -12.93 32.24
CA ASN A 13 -21.95 -11.83 32.66
C ASN A 13 -21.82 -11.69 34.17
N VAL A 14 -21.20 -10.59 34.63
CA VAL A 14 -21.22 -10.19 36.04
C VAL A 14 -21.59 -8.71 36.08
N GLU A 15 -22.67 -8.42 36.80
CA GLU A 15 -23.16 -7.08 37.07
C GLU A 15 -22.10 -6.22 37.76
N ARG A 16 -22.11 -4.93 37.39
CA ARG A 16 -21.22 -3.92 37.95
C ARG A 16 -21.40 -3.84 39.46
N ASP A 17 -20.32 -4.01 40.20
CA ASP A 17 -20.02 -3.08 41.28
C ASP A 17 -18.52 -3.01 41.62
N LYS A 18 -18.08 -1.75 41.71
CA LYS A 18 -16.86 -1.16 42.28
C LYS A 18 -15.84 -2.11 42.94
N MET A 19 -14.68 -2.26 42.33
CA MET A 19 -13.34 -2.01 42.92
C MET A 19 -12.25 -2.41 41.91
N GLY A 20 -11.21 -1.58 41.79
CA GLY A 20 -10.10 -1.81 40.87
C GLY A 20 -9.26 -3.01 41.29
N GLN A 21 -9.21 -4.03 40.42
CA GLN A 21 -8.23 -5.11 40.50
C GLN A 21 -7.87 -5.54 39.08
N GLU A 22 -6.58 -5.54 38.75
CA GLU A 22 -6.06 -5.98 37.46
C GLU A 22 -6.21 -7.51 37.33
N PHE A 23 -6.92 -7.97 36.29
CA PHE A 23 -6.99 -9.40 35.95
C PHE A 23 -5.87 -9.75 34.97
N SER A 24 -4.91 -10.54 35.43
CA SER A 24 -3.90 -11.18 34.58
C SER A 24 -4.53 -12.35 33.82
N LEU A 25 -4.45 -12.33 32.49
CA LEU A 25 -4.91 -13.42 31.63
C LEU A 25 -3.88 -14.55 31.61
N THR A 26 -4.08 -15.58 32.42
CA THR A 26 -3.32 -16.83 32.32
C THR A 26 -3.94 -17.75 31.28
N SER A 27 -3.23 -18.02 30.18
CA SER A 27 -3.58 -19.07 29.23
C SER A 27 -3.35 -20.44 29.86
N VAL A 28 -4.32 -21.34 29.76
CA VAL A 28 -4.20 -22.73 30.21
C VAL A 28 -4.11 -23.62 28.98
N SER A 29 -2.95 -24.25 28.77
CA SER A 29 -2.80 -25.32 27.76
C SER A 29 -3.47 -26.59 28.30
N LEU A 30 -4.46 -27.11 27.57
CA LEU A 30 -5.08 -28.39 27.88
C LEU A 30 -4.59 -29.43 26.87
N ASP A 31 -4.17 -30.59 27.37
CA ASP A 31 -3.84 -31.75 26.54
C ASP A 31 -5.11 -32.31 25.85
N ASN A 32 -4.93 -32.95 24.70
CA ASN A 32 -6.01 -33.39 23.80
C ASN A 32 -7.10 -34.25 24.48
N GLU A 33 -6.74 -35.07 25.47
CA GLU A 33 -7.70 -35.93 26.17
C GLU A 33 -8.69 -35.12 27.01
N ARG A 34 -8.20 -34.08 27.69
CA ARG A 34 -9.02 -33.21 28.55
C ARG A 34 -9.94 -32.28 27.76
N PHE A 35 -9.56 -31.99 26.52
CA PHE A 35 -10.38 -31.23 25.57
C PHE A 35 -11.58 -32.04 25.07
N GLU A 36 -11.42 -33.35 24.84
CA GLU A 36 -12.52 -34.21 24.39
C GLU A 36 -13.51 -34.55 25.52
N GLU A 37 -13.04 -34.65 26.78
CA GLU A 37 -13.94 -34.69 27.95
C GLU A 37 -14.78 -33.41 28.07
N PHE A 38 -14.14 -32.24 27.89
CA PHE A 38 -14.85 -30.95 27.89
C PHE A 38 -15.88 -30.86 26.77
N ARG A 39 -15.56 -31.31 25.54
CA ARG A 39 -16.55 -31.37 24.45
C ARG A 39 -17.72 -32.29 24.77
N SER A 40 -17.45 -33.38 25.47
CA SER A 40 -18.45 -34.36 25.86
C SER A 40 -19.37 -33.85 26.98
N SER A 41 -18.93 -32.90 27.80
CA SER A 41 -19.76 -32.26 28.83
C SER A 41 -20.65 -31.12 28.31
N LEU A 42 -20.37 -30.58 27.11
CA LEU A 42 -21.18 -29.51 26.52
C LEU A 42 -22.54 -30.01 26.02
N SER A 43 -23.58 -29.19 26.22
CA SER A 43 -24.91 -29.43 25.66
C SER A 43 -24.89 -29.39 24.12
N GLN A 44 -25.90 -30.02 23.50
CA GLN A 44 -26.01 -30.09 22.04
C GLN A 44 -26.05 -28.69 21.36
N LYS A 45 -26.60 -27.68 22.06
CA LYS A 45 -26.65 -26.29 21.60
C LYS A 45 -25.27 -25.62 21.66
N GLN A 46 -24.48 -25.88 22.70
CA GLN A 46 -23.11 -25.37 22.83
C GLN A 46 -22.15 -26.02 21.83
N ARG A 47 -22.28 -27.33 21.55
CA ARG A 47 -21.48 -28.01 20.53
C ARG A 47 -21.69 -27.44 19.13
N LYS A 48 -22.95 -27.07 18.79
CA LYS A 48 -23.26 -26.41 17.51
C LYS A 48 -22.60 -25.03 17.38
N LEU A 49 -22.56 -24.24 18.45
CA LEU A 49 -21.88 -22.94 18.47
C LEU A 49 -20.35 -23.10 18.34
N LEU A 50 -19.75 -24.05 19.05
CA LEU A 50 -18.31 -24.30 18.96
C LEU A 50 -17.88 -24.72 17.55
N LYS A 51 -18.72 -25.50 16.86
CA LYS A 51 -18.49 -25.93 15.48
C LYS A 51 -18.64 -24.78 14.47
N ALA A 52 -19.48 -23.79 14.76
CA ALA A 52 -19.63 -22.58 13.95
C ALA A 52 -18.45 -21.61 14.13
N CYS A 53 -17.86 -21.52 15.32
CA CYS A 53 -16.73 -20.63 15.62
C CYS A 53 -15.36 -21.18 15.19
N PHE A 54 -15.19 -22.52 15.17
CA PHE A 54 -13.89 -23.17 14.91
C PHE A 54 -13.91 -24.13 13.71
N GLY A 55 -14.93 -24.05 12.87
CA GLY A 55 -14.97 -24.80 11.61
C GLY A 55 -13.85 -24.34 10.69
N VAL A 56 -12.82 -25.18 10.51
CA VAL A 56 -11.80 -24.98 9.48
C VAL A 56 -12.52 -24.88 8.14
N PRO A 57 -12.43 -23.76 7.40
CA PRO A 57 -13.08 -23.66 6.10
C PRO A 57 -12.48 -24.71 5.15
N PRO A 58 -13.29 -25.33 4.28
CA PRO A 58 -12.76 -26.29 3.31
C PRO A 58 -11.70 -25.61 2.43
N PRO A 59 -10.64 -26.33 2.03
CA PRO A 59 -9.63 -25.78 1.14
C PRO A 59 -10.30 -25.30 -0.15
N ARG A 60 -10.05 -24.04 -0.53
CA ARG A 60 -10.55 -23.49 -1.79
C ARG A 60 -10.00 -24.32 -2.96
N PRO A 61 -10.81 -24.63 -3.98
CA PRO A 61 -10.31 -25.30 -5.18
C PRO A 61 -9.23 -24.42 -5.84
N ARG A 62 -8.10 -25.04 -6.20
CA ARG A 62 -7.01 -24.39 -6.94
C ARG A 62 -7.57 -23.93 -8.30
N PRO A 63 -7.30 -22.68 -8.75
CA PRO A 63 -7.54 -22.33 -10.14
C PRO A 63 -6.63 -23.20 -11.02
N GLY A 64 -7.24 -23.91 -11.97
CA GLY A 64 -6.53 -24.76 -12.92
C GLY A 64 -5.62 -23.95 -13.85
N PRO A 65 -4.63 -24.60 -14.49
CA PRO A 65 -3.72 -23.93 -15.42
C PRO A 65 -4.48 -23.42 -16.66
N CYS A 66 -4.32 -22.13 -16.96
CA CYS A 66 -4.81 -21.53 -18.19
C CYS A 66 -4.01 -22.08 -19.38
N SER A 67 -4.64 -22.90 -20.22
CA SER A 67 -4.10 -23.26 -21.53
C SER A 67 -4.38 -22.14 -22.55
N PRO A 68 -3.46 -21.89 -23.49
CA PRO A 68 -3.61 -20.85 -24.50
C PRO A 68 -4.44 -21.36 -25.69
N SER A 69 -5.51 -20.65 -26.04
CA SER A 69 -6.25 -20.87 -27.28
C SER A 69 -5.95 -19.75 -28.28
N SER A 70 -5.62 -20.19 -29.48
CA SER A 70 -5.14 -19.43 -30.62
C SER A 70 -6.28 -18.84 -31.47
N GLN A 71 -6.20 -17.53 -31.72
CA GLN A 71 -6.66 -16.77 -32.91
C GLN A 71 -8.16 -16.81 -33.33
N PRO A 72 -8.55 -16.10 -34.41
CA PRO A 72 -8.87 -14.67 -34.42
C PRO A 72 -10.32 -14.44 -34.88
N ASN A 73 -10.89 -13.23 -34.74
CA ASN A 73 -11.96 -12.79 -35.66
C ASN A 73 -12.13 -11.26 -35.69
N ALA A 74 -12.44 -10.81 -36.90
CA ALA A 74 -12.53 -9.43 -37.35
C ALA A 74 -13.91 -8.80 -37.09
N ALA A 75 -13.88 -7.47 -37.00
CA ALA A 75 -14.88 -6.47 -37.37
C ALA A 75 -16.36 -6.67 -36.99
N THR A 76 -16.92 -5.70 -36.26
CA THR A 76 -17.86 -4.71 -36.85
C THR A 76 -18.10 -3.57 -35.86
N SER A 77 -18.12 -2.37 -36.41
CA SER A 77 -18.48 -1.11 -35.78
C SER A 77 -20.00 -0.96 -35.71
N GLU A 78 -20.56 -0.54 -34.58
CA GLU A 78 -21.79 0.24 -34.61
C GLU A 78 -22.02 1.09 -33.35
N SER A 79 -22.47 2.31 -33.63
CA SER A 79 -22.63 3.45 -32.73
C SER A 79 -23.73 3.26 -31.69
N ARG A 80 -23.43 3.60 -30.43
CA ARG A 80 -24.44 4.13 -29.50
C ARG A 80 -23.90 5.35 -28.77
N LYS A 81 -24.28 6.52 -29.28
CA LYS A 81 -24.28 7.79 -28.55
C LYS A 81 -25.18 7.64 -27.32
N ARG A 82 -24.63 7.85 -26.13
CA ARG A 82 -25.40 8.22 -24.93
C ARG A 82 -24.79 9.48 -24.36
N THR A 83 -25.55 10.55 -24.46
CA THR A 83 -25.32 11.86 -23.85
C THR A 83 -25.45 11.68 -22.34
N ILE A 84 -24.39 12.00 -21.60
CA ILE A 84 -24.43 12.24 -20.16
C ILE A 84 -23.98 13.69 -20.00
N GLU A 85 -24.86 14.52 -19.46
CA GLU A 85 -24.54 15.86 -19.02
C GLU A 85 -23.85 15.75 -17.66
N ASP A 86 -22.54 16.01 -17.63
CA ASP A 86 -21.76 16.14 -16.40
C ASP A 86 -21.78 17.61 -15.94
N PRO A 87 -22.04 17.90 -14.64
CA PRO A 87 -21.83 19.23 -14.09
C PRO A 87 -20.34 19.52 -13.89
N ALA A 88 -19.95 20.73 -14.27
CA ALA A 88 -18.60 21.26 -14.26
C ALA A 88 -17.86 21.05 -12.92
N SER A 89 -16.67 20.46 -12.99
CA SER A 89 -15.63 20.65 -11.99
C SER A 89 -14.28 20.88 -12.69
N ASP A 90 -13.80 22.11 -12.57
CA ASP A 90 -12.47 22.55 -13.00
C ASP A 90 -11.40 21.83 -12.18
N ALA A 91 -10.90 20.73 -12.72
CA ALA A 91 -9.63 20.15 -12.30
C ALA A 91 -8.77 19.93 -13.54
N SER A 92 -7.90 20.90 -13.81
CA SER A 92 -6.86 20.81 -14.83
C SER A 92 -5.98 19.58 -14.57
N VAL A 93 -6.22 18.52 -15.33
CA VAL A 93 -5.35 17.34 -15.37
C VAL A 93 -4.03 17.77 -16.02
N PRO A 94 -2.88 17.74 -15.34
CA PRO A 94 -1.62 18.07 -15.99
C PRO A 94 -1.29 16.99 -17.03
N ALA A 95 -0.89 17.45 -18.21
CA ALA A 95 -0.54 16.63 -19.36
C ALA A 95 0.40 15.47 -19.03
N LYS A 96 0.27 14.37 -19.79
CA LYS A 96 1.13 13.18 -19.74
C LYS A 96 2.61 13.60 -19.87
N ARG A 97 3.33 13.74 -18.75
CA ARG A 97 4.79 13.93 -18.77
C ARG A 97 5.44 12.65 -19.28
N VAL A 98 6.04 12.67 -20.47
CA VAL A 98 7.00 11.67 -20.92
C VAL A 98 8.23 11.84 -20.05
N PHE A 99 8.52 10.85 -19.19
CA PHE A 99 9.80 10.80 -18.48
C PHE A 99 10.83 10.34 -19.52
N LYS A 100 11.43 11.31 -20.20
CA LYS A 100 12.61 11.06 -21.04
C LYS A 100 13.70 10.58 -20.08
N ASP A 101 14.26 9.40 -20.34
CA ASP A 101 15.42 8.89 -19.62
C ASP A 101 16.41 10.04 -19.45
N ARG A 102 16.61 10.45 -18.20
CA ARG A 102 17.55 11.51 -17.85
C ARG A 102 18.92 10.92 -18.13
N ASN A 103 19.46 11.22 -19.32
CA ASN A 103 20.90 11.31 -19.49
C ASN A 103 21.39 12.26 -18.41
N GLU A 104 21.94 11.70 -17.33
CA GLU A 104 22.70 12.48 -16.36
C GLU A 104 23.80 13.21 -17.13
N PRO A 105 23.82 14.55 -17.15
CA PRO A 105 24.99 15.25 -17.66
C PRO A 105 26.17 14.80 -16.80
N ALA A 106 27.26 14.37 -17.47
CA ALA A 106 28.47 13.92 -16.80
C ALA A 106 28.88 14.94 -15.73
N PRO A 107 29.36 14.49 -14.56
CA PRO A 107 29.82 15.40 -13.51
C PRO A 107 30.89 16.30 -14.10
N VAL A 108 30.57 17.60 -14.18
CA VAL A 108 31.52 18.62 -14.64
C VAL A 108 32.62 18.66 -13.58
N GLN A 109 33.74 18.00 -13.88
CA GLN A 109 34.92 18.08 -13.05
C GLN A 109 35.31 19.55 -12.92
N SER A 110 35.55 19.97 -11.68
CA SER A 110 35.93 21.32 -11.27
C SER A 110 37.22 21.76 -11.99
N THR A 111 37.09 22.24 -13.22
CA THR A 111 38.12 23.02 -13.89
C THR A 111 38.16 24.39 -13.24
N VAL A 112 39.37 24.88 -12.98
CA VAL A 112 39.64 26.21 -12.43
C VAL A 112 38.90 27.24 -13.28
N ILE A 113 37.82 27.81 -12.75
CA ILE A 113 37.03 28.84 -13.43
C ILE A 113 37.91 30.09 -13.43
N ARG A 114 38.32 30.54 -14.62
CA ARG A 114 38.96 31.84 -14.80
C ARG A 114 37.88 32.90 -14.54
N ASP A 115 38.23 34.04 -13.94
CA ASP A 115 37.32 35.18 -13.73
C ASP A 115 36.93 35.88 -15.04
N ASP A 116 36.62 35.11 -16.08
CA ASP A 116 36.06 35.60 -17.31
C ASP A 116 34.52 35.62 -17.22
N GLU A 117 33.92 36.53 -17.96
CA GLU A 117 32.47 36.75 -17.99
C GLU A 117 31.68 35.46 -18.35
N ALA A 118 32.33 34.54 -19.07
CA ALA A 118 31.80 33.24 -19.41
C ALA A 118 31.67 32.30 -18.19
N GLY A 119 32.67 32.27 -17.30
CA GLY A 119 32.64 31.49 -16.06
C GLY A 119 31.48 31.90 -15.14
N ASN A 120 31.30 33.21 -14.93
CA ASN A 120 30.21 33.74 -14.11
C ASN A 120 28.82 33.43 -14.69
N LYS A 121 28.67 33.47 -16.02
CA LYS A 121 27.41 33.11 -16.69
C LYS A 121 27.07 31.62 -16.53
N ALA A 122 28.07 30.73 -16.64
CA ALA A 122 27.88 29.30 -16.45
C ALA A 122 27.48 28.96 -15.00
N HIS A 123 28.14 29.60 -14.03
CA HIS A 123 27.82 29.46 -12.61
C HIS A 123 26.37 29.87 -12.31
N ASN A 124 25.97 31.08 -12.74
CA ASN A 124 24.61 31.56 -12.54
C ASN A 124 23.57 30.64 -13.22
N GLY A 125 23.89 30.11 -14.41
CA GLY A 125 23.04 29.14 -15.09
C GLY A 125 22.84 27.85 -14.28
N TYR A 126 23.88 27.35 -13.62
CA TYR A 126 23.80 26.17 -12.75
C TYR A 126 22.99 26.44 -11.47
N VAL A 127 23.18 27.59 -10.82
CA VAL A 127 22.39 28.00 -9.65
C VAL A 127 20.90 28.06 -9.98
N GLU A 128 20.53 28.68 -11.11
CA GLU A 128 19.13 28.74 -11.54
C GLU A 128 18.57 27.36 -11.90
N HIS A 129 19.39 26.48 -12.47
CA HIS A 129 19.01 25.09 -12.72
C HIS A 129 18.68 24.33 -11.42
N LEU A 130 19.50 24.48 -10.38
CA LEU A 130 19.25 23.88 -9.07
C LEU A 130 17.97 24.43 -8.42
N LYS A 131 17.75 25.75 -8.47
CA LYS A 131 16.49 26.36 -8.00
C LYS A 131 15.27 25.77 -8.72
N SER A 132 15.35 25.59 -10.04
CA SER A 132 14.28 24.99 -10.85
C SER A 132 13.99 23.53 -10.45
N LYS A 133 15.04 22.72 -10.24
CA LYS A 133 14.90 21.34 -9.75
C LYS A 133 14.27 21.29 -8.36
N LEU A 134 14.74 22.14 -7.44
CA LEU A 134 14.21 22.23 -6.08
C LEU A 134 12.73 22.61 -6.05
N MET A 135 12.33 23.61 -6.86
CA MET A 135 10.93 24.00 -7.01
C MET A 135 10.07 22.85 -7.53
N THR A 136 10.55 22.11 -8.53
CA THR A 136 9.85 20.93 -9.07
C THR A 136 9.70 19.84 -8.01
N ALA A 137 10.77 19.51 -7.28
CA ALA A 137 10.76 18.50 -6.23
C ALA A 137 9.78 18.87 -5.09
N ARG A 138 9.77 20.13 -4.66
CA ARG A 138 8.80 20.64 -3.67
C ARG A 138 7.35 20.53 -4.16
N HIS A 139 7.10 20.84 -5.43
CA HIS A 139 5.77 20.70 -6.02
C HIS A 139 5.32 19.24 -6.05
N ASP A 140 6.19 18.34 -6.51
CA ASP A 140 5.92 16.91 -6.54
C ASP A 140 5.66 16.37 -5.12
N ARG A 141 6.45 16.80 -4.12
CA ARG A 141 6.24 16.43 -2.70
C ARG A 141 4.86 16.85 -2.20
N ASN A 142 4.44 18.07 -2.50
CA ASN A 142 3.13 18.58 -2.10
C ASN A 142 1.99 17.82 -2.79
N TYR A 143 2.08 17.60 -4.11
CA TYR A 143 1.10 16.83 -4.87
C TYR A 143 0.91 15.42 -4.28
N VAL A 144 2.02 14.74 -4.03
CA VAL A 144 2.05 13.37 -3.52
C VAL A 144 1.48 13.28 -2.11
N THR A 145 1.84 14.23 -1.24
CA THR A 145 1.33 14.33 0.13
C THR A 145 -0.18 14.56 0.15
N GLN A 146 -0.68 15.52 -0.63
CA GLN A 146 -2.11 15.82 -0.72
C GLN A 146 -2.91 14.65 -1.28
N ARG A 147 -2.42 14.01 -2.34
CA ARG A 147 -3.05 12.81 -2.92
C ARG A 147 -3.17 11.69 -1.90
N ARG A 148 -2.14 11.49 -1.07
CA ARG A 148 -2.13 10.47 -0.03
C ARG A 148 -3.13 10.79 1.09
N GLN A 149 -3.12 12.03 1.58
CA GLN A 149 -4.05 12.48 2.61
C GLN A 149 -5.51 12.35 2.17
N ARG A 150 -5.81 12.69 0.91
CA ARG A 150 -7.14 12.49 0.33
C ARG A 150 -7.54 11.02 0.33
N GLY A 151 -6.65 10.13 -0.12
CA GLY A 151 -6.90 8.69 -0.09
C GLY A 151 -7.14 8.16 1.33
N PHE A 152 -6.44 8.69 2.33
CA PHE A 152 -6.66 8.33 3.73
C PHE A 152 -7.99 8.83 4.27
N ALA A 153 -8.40 10.06 3.93
CA ALA A 153 -9.70 10.61 4.31
C ALA A 153 -10.85 9.79 3.69
N GLU A 154 -10.80 9.53 2.38
CA GLU A 154 -11.77 8.69 1.68
C GLU A 154 -11.86 7.29 2.27
N ALA A 155 -10.71 6.69 2.63
CA ALA A 155 -10.65 5.37 3.25
C ALA A 155 -11.26 5.37 4.65
N ARG A 156 -11.04 6.42 5.46
CA ARG A 156 -11.67 6.57 6.79
C ARG A 156 -13.18 6.71 6.69
N ASP A 157 -13.67 7.50 5.75
CA ASP A 157 -15.11 7.71 5.55
C ASP A 157 -15.82 6.45 5.04
N SER A 158 -15.07 5.50 4.47
CA SER A 158 -15.58 4.25 3.91
C SER A 158 -15.68 3.10 4.93
N VAL A 159 -15.07 3.24 6.12
CA VAL A 159 -15.00 2.17 7.13
C VAL A 159 -16.38 1.70 7.60
N ASN A 160 -17.31 2.63 7.75
CA ASN A 160 -18.66 2.35 8.26
C ASN A 160 -19.71 2.20 7.16
N LYS A 161 -19.31 2.28 5.89
CA LYS A 161 -20.25 2.12 4.77
C LYS A 161 -20.37 0.63 4.44
N GLU A 162 -21.54 0.06 4.70
CA GLU A 162 -21.91 -1.25 4.14
C GLU A 162 -21.95 -1.15 2.61
N VAL A 163 -20.89 -1.57 1.94
CA VAL A 163 -20.86 -1.64 0.49
C VAL A 163 -21.40 -3.00 0.06
N LYS A 164 -22.71 -3.06 -0.21
CA LYS A 164 -23.30 -4.19 -0.91
C LYS A 164 -22.90 -4.08 -2.38
N SER A 165 -22.07 -4.99 -2.85
CA SER A 165 -21.77 -5.09 -4.28
C SER A 165 -23.08 -5.37 -5.02
N PRO A 166 -23.57 -4.46 -5.90
CA PRO A 166 -24.86 -4.63 -6.57
C PRO A 166 -24.94 -5.91 -7.40
N ASN A 167 -23.79 -6.45 -7.77
CA ASN A 167 -23.65 -7.55 -8.71
C ASN A 167 -22.93 -8.78 -8.09
N GLY A 168 -22.75 -8.83 -6.77
CA GLY A 168 -22.10 -9.95 -6.08
C GLY A 168 -20.58 -10.08 -6.26
N TYR A 169 -19.91 -9.11 -6.92
CA TYR A 169 -18.45 -9.06 -6.99
C TYR A 169 -17.82 -8.78 -5.62
N SER A 170 -16.66 -9.37 -5.36
CA SER A 170 -15.90 -9.16 -4.11
C SER A 170 -15.62 -7.69 -3.88
N ILE A 171 -16.06 -7.19 -2.72
CA ILE A 171 -15.67 -5.88 -2.19
C ILE A 171 -14.14 -5.83 -2.16
N ILE A 172 -13.56 -4.71 -2.61
CA ILE A 172 -12.11 -4.50 -2.53
C ILE A 172 -11.73 -4.43 -1.06
N THR A 173 -11.09 -5.47 -0.55
CA THR A 173 -10.57 -5.50 0.81
C THR A 173 -9.09 -5.13 0.81
N CYS A 174 -8.71 -4.28 1.76
CA CYS A 174 -7.34 -3.87 1.97
C CYS A 174 -6.49 -5.05 2.45
N LEU A 175 -5.38 -5.35 1.77
CA LEU A 175 -4.53 -6.49 2.11
C LEU A 175 -3.87 -6.40 3.50
N PHE A 176 -3.82 -5.22 4.12
CA PHE A 176 -3.12 -5.02 5.39
C PHE A 176 -4.04 -5.07 6.62
N CYS A 177 -5.25 -4.53 6.49
CA CYS A 177 -6.20 -4.37 7.60
C CYS A 177 -7.59 -4.94 7.31
N ASP A 178 -7.79 -5.58 6.16
CA ASP A 178 -9.05 -6.17 5.70
C ASP A 178 -10.24 -5.19 5.62
N GLY A 179 -9.97 -3.88 5.74
CA GLY A 179 -10.95 -2.83 5.64
C GLY A 179 -11.41 -2.55 4.19
N ASN A 180 -12.52 -1.83 4.07
CA ASN A 180 -13.12 -1.46 2.78
C ASN A 180 -12.43 -0.23 2.17
N HIS A 181 -11.23 -0.43 1.62
CA HIS A 181 -10.48 0.57 0.86
C HIS A 181 -9.35 -0.08 0.06
N PHE A 182 -8.81 0.64 -0.91
CA PHE A 182 -7.63 0.18 -1.65
C PHE A 182 -6.39 0.11 -0.75
N THR A 183 -5.57 -0.94 -0.92
CA THR A 183 -4.35 -1.17 -0.12
C THR A 183 -3.37 0.00 -0.13
N ASN A 184 -3.27 0.75 -1.24
CA ASN A 184 -2.40 1.93 -1.31
C ASN A 184 -2.86 3.07 -0.40
N SER A 185 -4.17 3.19 -0.17
CA SER A 185 -4.81 4.22 0.67
C SER A 185 -5.05 3.76 2.11
N CYS A 186 -4.39 2.69 2.56
CA CYS A 186 -4.54 2.21 3.92
C CYS A 186 -4.06 3.25 4.95
N TYR A 187 -5.00 3.72 5.78
CA TYR A 187 -4.76 4.67 6.87
C TYR A 187 -4.38 3.98 8.20
N VAL A 188 -4.54 2.66 8.30
CA VAL A 188 -4.10 1.89 9.50
C VAL A 188 -2.58 1.68 9.46
N TYR A 189 -2.04 1.39 8.28
CA TYR A 189 -0.61 1.25 8.02
C TYR A 189 -0.18 2.38 7.10
N GLU A 190 0.02 3.56 7.69
CA GLU A 190 0.31 4.78 6.95
C GLU A 190 1.74 4.78 6.41
N SER A 191 2.75 4.38 7.18
CA SER A 191 4.16 4.49 6.76
C SER A 191 4.63 3.30 5.92
N TYR A 192 5.69 3.50 5.12
CA TYR A 192 6.35 2.42 4.38
C TYR A 192 6.85 1.32 5.32
N ASP A 193 7.48 1.71 6.44
CA ASP A 193 8.04 0.75 7.40
C ASP A 193 6.95 -0.06 8.10
N GLN A 194 5.81 0.58 8.44
CA GLN A 194 4.63 -0.13 8.96
C GLN A 194 4.11 -1.16 7.96
N ARG A 195 3.98 -0.78 6.69
CA ARG A 195 3.53 -1.70 5.63
C ARG A 195 4.52 -2.83 5.40
N ARG A 196 5.82 -2.55 5.40
CA ARG A 196 6.87 -3.55 5.24
C ARG A 196 6.87 -4.55 6.40
N LYS A 197 6.76 -4.06 7.64
CA LYS A 197 6.59 -4.91 8.83
C LYS A 197 5.34 -5.77 8.71
N ARG A 198 4.21 -5.18 8.29
CA ARG A 198 2.95 -5.90 8.09
C ARG A 198 3.04 -6.97 7.01
N CYS A 199 3.78 -6.72 5.93
CA CYS A 199 4.07 -7.74 4.92
C CYS A 199 4.82 -8.92 5.54
N SER A 200 5.84 -8.68 6.36
CA SER A 200 6.56 -9.75 7.06
C SER A 200 5.65 -10.55 8.00
N GLU A 201 4.77 -9.88 8.74
CA GLU A 201 3.78 -10.54 9.63
C GLU A 201 2.79 -11.42 8.85
N LEU A 202 2.41 -11.01 7.64
CA LEU A 202 1.41 -11.71 6.81
C LEU A 202 2.04 -12.72 5.83
N GLY A 203 3.36 -12.83 5.78
CA GLY A 203 4.07 -13.66 4.78
C GLY A 203 3.90 -13.14 3.35
N LEU A 204 3.83 -11.82 3.17
CA LEU A 204 3.72 -11.16 1.88
C LEU A 204 5.09 -10.69 1.38
N CYS A 205 5.28 -10.74 0.06
CA CYS A 205 6.41 -10.13 -0.60
C CYS A 205 6.52 -8.63 -0.26
N PRO A 206 7.68 -8.13 0.22
CA PRO A 206 7.85 -6.72 0.57
C PRO A 206 7.81 -5.78 -0.64
N ASN A 207 7.90 -6.30 -1.86
CA ASN A 207 7.89 -5.51 -3.09
C ASN A 207 6.49 -5.41 -3.70
N CYS A 208 5.77 -6.52 -3.81
CA CYS A 208 4.47 -6.57 -4.49
C CYS A 208 3.27 -6.82 -3.56
N ALA A 209 3.50 -7.10 -2.28
CA ALA A 209 2.49 -7.48 -1.29
C ALA A 209 1.67 -8.73 -1.65
N PHE A 210 2.28 -9.69 -2.38
CA PHE A 210 1.66 -10.96 -2.78
C PHE A 210 2.28 -12.15 -2.03
N ARG A 211 1.51 -13.24 -1.83
CA ARG A 211 1.91 -14.40 -1.01
C ARG A 211 2.76 -15.45 -1.75
N GLU A 212 2.78 -15.44 -3.08
CA GLU A 212 3.36 -16.56 -3.84
C GLU A 212 4.88 -16.61 -3.87
N HIS A 213 5.55 -15.52 -3.50
CA HIS A 213 7.01 -15.42 -3.63
C HIS A 213 7.62 -14.49 -2.61
N GLU A 214 8.94 -14.62 -2.41
CA GLU A 214 9.72 -13.74 -1.56
C GLU A 214 10.28 -12.54 -2.34
N GLY A 215 10.68 -11.49 -1.63
CA GLY A 215 11.15 -10.23 -2.23
C GLY A 215 12.29 -10.38 -3.24
N THR A 216 13.23 -11.28 -2.98
CA THR A 216 14.40 -11.56 -3.85
C THR A 216 14.01 -12.20 -5.18
N SER A 217 12.91 -12.95 -5.19
CA SER A 217 12.34 -13.61 -6.37
C SER A 217 11.21 -12.81 -7.05
N CYS A 218 10.98 -11.56 -6.63
CA CYS A 218 9.89 -10.75 -7.13
C CYS A 218 10.13 -10.31 -8.59
N ARG A 219 9.24 -10.74 -9.51
CA ARG A 219 9.29 -10.41 -10.94
C ARG A 219 8.24 -9.39 -11.34
N LEU A 220 7.95 -8.43 -10.47
CA LEU A 220 6.93 -7.43 -10.73
C LEU A 220 7.37 -6.47 -11.84
N SER A 221 6.79 -6.62 -13.03
CA SER A 221 7.16 -5.84 -14.21
C SER A 221 6.41 -4.52 -14.37
N HIS A 222 5.24 -4.37 -13.74
CA HIS A 222 4.43 -3.16 -13.92
C HIS A 222 5.06 -1.93 -13.25
N GLU A 223 4.88 -0.77 -13.88
CA GLU A 223 5.34 0.50 -13.34
C GLU A 223 4.43 0.98 -12.21
N CYS A 224 5.03 1.48 -11.15
CA CYS A 224 4.31 2.12 -10.06
C CYS A 224 3.59 3.37 -10.56
N ARG A 225 2.29 3.51 -10.28
CA ARG A 225 1.51 4.69 -10.70
C ARG A 225 1.96 5.98 -10.03
N THR A 226 2.66 5.88 -8.89
CA THR A 226 3.14 7.03 -8.12
C THR A 226 4.49 7.50 -8.62
N CYS A 227 5.51 6.62 -8.65
CA CYS A 227 6.88 7.00 -9.00
C CYS A 227 7.36 6.52 -10.38
N ARG A 228 6.53 5.75 -11.10
CA ARG A 228 6.78 5.21 -12.44
C ARG A 228 7.96 4.24 -12.57
N LYS A 229 8.60 3.88 -11.47
CA LYS A 229 9.60 2.81 -11.43
C LYS A 229 8.90 1.44 -11.33
N SER A 230 9.45 0.43 -11.98
CA SER A 230 9.02 -0.97 -11.85
C SER A 230 9.58 -1.62 -10.57
N GLY A 231 9.22 -2.88 -10.33
CA GLY A 231 9.76 -3.67 -9.23
C GLY A 231 9.07 -3.51 -7.88
N HIS A 232 8.02 -2.68 -7.77
CA HIS A 232 7.20 -2.59 -6.55
C HIS A 232 5.75 -2.21 -6.84
N ALA A 233 4.83 -2.63 -5.98
CA ALA A 233 3.43 -2.23 -6.05
C ALA A 233 3.27 -0.79 -5.55
N SER A 234 2.24 -0.07 -6.02
CA SER A 234 1.96 1.30 -5.57
C SER A 234 1.70 1.41 -4.06
N SER A 235 1.25 0.33 -3.42
CA SER A 235 1.11 0.24 -1.95
C SER A 235 2.44 0.17 -1.20
N MET A 236 3.51 -0.28 -1.86
CA MET A 236 4.88 -0.43 -1.35
C MET A 236 5.84 0.61 -1.94
N CYS A 237 5.31 1.73 -2.44
CA CYS A 237 6.14 2.78 -3.03
C CYS A 237 6.88 3.59 -1.97
N ARG A 238 8.21 3.68 -2.10
CA ARG A 238 9.10 4.43 -1.21
C ARG A 238 9.29 5.89 -1.62
N TRP A 239 8.80 6.30 -2.78
CA TRP A 239 9.05 7.64 -3.32
C TRP A 239 8.63 8.79 -2.41
N TYR A 240 7.64 8.57 -1.52
CA TYR A 240 7.28 9.51 -0.46
C TYR A 240 8.45 9.87 0.48
N LEU A 241 9.39 8.94 0.70
CA LEU A 241 10.61 9.15 1.49
C LEU A 241 11.72 9.69 0.59
N ASP A 242 11.87 9.12 -0.61
CA ASP A 242 12.96 9.47 -1.51
C ASP A 242 12.89 10.94 -1.97
N ILE A 243 11.69 11.53 -2.05
CA ILE A 243 11.52 12.93 -2.45
C ILE A 243 12.00 13.93 -1.40
N ASP A 244 11.86 13.58 -0.11
CA ASP A 244 12.35 14.44 0.97
C ASP A 244 13.90 14.42 0.98
N ASP A 245 14.51 13.28 0.69
CA ASP A 245 15.96 13.17 0.53
C ASP A 245 16.45 13.88 -0.74
N GLU A 246 15.71 13.83 -1.85
CA GLU A 246 16.01 14.61 -3.06
C GLU A 246 15.98 16.11 -2.79
N ILE A 247 14.96 16.61 -2.08
CA ILE A 247 14.86 18.02 -1.69
C ILE A 247 16.06 18.43 -0.84
N ARG A 248 16.40 17.65 0.19
CA ARG A 248 17.54 17.93 1.07
C ARG A 248 18.86 18.01 0.31
N ASN A 249 19.11 17.04 -0.57
CA ASN A 249 20.32 17.02 -1.39
C ASN A 249 20.41 18.23 -2.32
N LEU A 250 19.28 18.64 -2.92
CA LEU A 250 19.23 19.82 -3.79
C LEU A 250 19.42 21.13 -3.02
N GLU A 251 18.92 21.21 -1.78
CA GLU A 251 19.15 22.37 -0.89
C GLU A 251 20.63 22.49 -0.52
N GLU A 252 21.27 21.40 -0.10
CA GLU A 252 22.70 21.39 0.19
C GLU A 252 23.56 21.72 -1.04
N GLU A 253 23.22 21.18 -2.21
CA GLU A 253 23.92 21.46 -3.47
C GLU A 253 23.78 22.93 -3.87
N LEU A 254 22.59 23.52 -3.69
CA LEU A 254 22.32 24.92 -3.97
C LEU A 254 23.10 25.85 -3.02
N GLU A 255 23.14 25.53 -1.73
CA GLU A 255 23.92 26.30 -0.74
C GLU A 255 25.42 26.28 -1.07
N ARG A 256 25.97 25.11 -1.41
CA ARG A 256 27.38 24.98 -1.84
C ARG A 256 27.65 25.75 -3.13
N ALA A 257 26.69 25.83 -4.04
CA ALA A 257 26.83 26.60 -5.27
C ALA A 257 26.86 28.11 -4.96
N ILE A 258 25.95 28.62 -4.14
CA ILE A 258 25.88 30.05 -3.80
C ILE A 258 27.13 30.56 -3.07
N GLN A 259 27.82 29.71 -2.32
CA GLN A 259 29.02 30.07 -1.56
C GLN A 259 30.32 30.09 -2.38
N ARG A 260 30.30 29.63 -3.64
CA ARG A 260 31.45 29.67 -4.55
C ARG A 260 31.51 30.98 -5.30
#